data_AF-A0ABD5RJP9-F1
#
_entry.id   AF-A0ABD5RJP9-F1
#
_cell.length_a   1.000
_cell.length_b   1.000
_cell.length_c   1.000
_cell.angle_alpha   90.00
_cell.angle_beta   90.00
_cell.angle_gamma   90.00
#
_symmetry.space_group_name_H-M   'P 1'
#
loop_
_entity.id
_entity.type
_entity.pdbx_description
1 polymer ?
#
loop_
_entity_poly.entity_id
_entity_poly.type
_entity_poly.pdbx_seq_one_letter_code
_entity_poly.pdbx_strand_id
1 'polypeptide(L)'
;MATDTVERPSAHIRGITVTALSALLGIAAAFGSYLTTTDPNATAVVYALFVAIAVQFPVLRFTGLKEEFSAKDYLYVAFMTFALWFVCLTILFTAGVSL
;
A
#
# COMPACT_ATOMS: atom_id res chain seq x y z
N MET A 1 -30.62 27.03 -0.90
CA MET A 1 -29.17 26.81 -0.77
C MET A 1 -28.92 25.38 -1.17
N ALA A 2 -28.43 25.18 -2.39
CA ALA A 2 -28.30 23.87 -3.03
C ALA A 2 -26.93 23.82 -3.71
N THR A 3 -25.92 23.30 -3.01
CA THR A 3 -24.59 23.07 -3.57
C THR A 3 -23.87 21.84 -2.98
N ASP A 4 -24.60 20.85 -2.46
CA ASP A 4 -24.02 19.69 -1.73
C ASP A 4 -23.92 18.37 -2.53
N THR A 5 -24.23 18.38 -3.84
CA THR A 5 -24.38 17.12 -4.61
C THR A 5 -23.20 16.75 -5.50
N VAL A 6 -22.21 17.63 -5.69
CA VAL A 6 -21.12 17.40 -6.66
C VAL A 6 -19.83 16.82 -6.03
N GLU A 7 -19.61 16.98 -4.71
CA GLU A 7 -18.34 16.55 -4.06
C GLU A 7 -18.33 15.10 -3.52
N ARG A 8 -19.48 14.47 -3.31
CA ARG A 8 -19.57 13.11 -2.71
C ARG A 8 -19.01 11.97 -3.60
N PRO A 9 -19.24 11.94 -4.93
CA PRO A 9 -18.75 10.84 -5.76
C PRO A 9 -17.23 10.85 -5.92
N SER A 10 -16.61 12.03 -6.10
CA SER A 10 -15.17 12.17 -6.31
C SER A 10 -14.37 11.80 -5.06
N ALA A 11 -14.85 12.19 -3.87
CA ALA A 11 -14.24 11.81 -2.61
C ALA A 11 -14.26 10.28 -2.36
N HIS A 12 -15.37 9.62 -2.73
CA HIS A 12 -15.51 8.17 -2.56
C HIS A 12 -14.58 7.38 -3.50
N ILE A 13 -14.53 7.73 -4.78
CA ILE A 13 -13.63 7.11 -5.78
C ILE A 13 -12.17 7.33 -5.40
N ARG A 14 -11.85 8.51 -4.85
CA ARG A 14 -10.52 8.84 -4.34
C ARG A 14 -10.12 7.99 -3.15
N GLY A 15 -11.03 7.72 -2.22
CA GLY A 15 -10.79 6.77 -1.13
C GLY A 15 -10.53 5.36 -1.65
N ILE A 16 -11.38 4.88 -2.58
CA ILE A 16 -11.25 3.53 -3.16
C ILE A 16 -9.91 3.37 -3.89
N THR A 17 -9.52 4.35 -4.71
CA THR A 17 -8.27 4.31 -5.48
C THR A 17 -7.04 4.28 -4.57
N VAL A 18 -7.02 5.08 -3.50
CA VAL A 18 -5.92 5.07 -2.50
C VAL A 18 -5.83 3.70 -1.82
N THR A 19 -6.97 3.16 -1.38
CA THR A 19 -7.00 1.84 -0.73
C THR A 19 -6.57 0.73 -1.68
N ALA A 20 -7.09 0.73 -2.91
CA ALA A 20 -6.76 -0.27 -3.93
C ALA A 20 -5.29 -0.21 -4.34
N LEU A 21 -4.72 0.99 -4.55
CA LEU A 21 -3.28 1.15 -4.82
C LEU A 21 -2.43 0.65 -3.66
N SER A 22 -2.83 0.97 -2.42
CA SER A 22 -2.11 0.49 -1.24
C SER A 22 -2.14 -1.03 -1.10
N ALA A 23 -3.27 -1.63 -1.43
CA ALA A 23 -3.42 -3.06 -1.44
C ALA A 23 -2.52 -3.70 -2.52
N LEU A 24 -2.60 -3.23 -3.77
CA LEU A 24 -1.79 -3.77 -4.85
C LEU A 24 -0.28 -3.66 -4.59
N LEU A 25 0.16 -2.53 -4.02
CA LEU A 25 1.56 -2.34 -3.64
C LEU A 25 1.98 -3.23 -2.47
N GLY A 26 1.12 -3.43 -1.46
CA GLY A 26 1.37 -4.37 -0.37
C GLY A 26 1.55 -5.80 -0.87
N ILE A 27 0.73 -6.24 -1.83
CA ILE A 27 0.86 -7.54 -2.47
C ILE A 27 2.19 -7.63 -3.23
N ALA A 28 2.50 -6.66 -4.09
CA ALA A 28 3.74 -6.64 -4.86
C ALA A 28 4.99 -6.65 -3.95
N ALA A 29 4.94 -5.92 -2.83
CA ALA A 29 5.99 -5.91 -1.82
C ALA A 29 6.17 -7.29 -1.17
N ALA A 30 5.09 -8.02 -0.90
CA ALA A 30 5.16 -9.34 -0.28
C ALA A 30 5.84 -10.36 -1.20
N PHE A 31 5.52 -10.33 -2.50
CA PHE A 31 6.22 -11.12 -3.51
C PHE A 31 7.70 -10.72 -3.63
N GLY A 32 8.00 -9.41 -3.64
CA GLY A 32 9.38 -8.92 -3.66
C GLY A 32 10.20 -9.37 -2.44
N SER A 33 9.60 -9.34 -1.25
CA SER A 33 10.22 -9.85 -0.02
C SER A 33 10.50 -11.35 -0.12
N TYR A 34 9.53 -12.13 -0.61
CA TYR A 34 9.66 -13.58 -0.75
C TYR A 34 10.75 -13.99 -1.77
N LEU A 35 10.88 -13.23 -2.87
CA LEU A 35 11.95 -13.43 -3.85
C LEU A 35 13.35 -13.10 -3.32
N THR A 36 13.43 -12.20 -2.33
CA THR A 36 14.72 -11.75 -1.79
C THR A 36 15.32 -12.76 -0.81
N THR A 37 14.49 -13.49 -0.08
CA THR A 37 14.95 -14.44 0.94
C THR A 37 13.88 -15.48 1.25
N THR A 38 14.31 -16.72 1.41
CA THR A 38 13.49 -17.83 1.91
C THR A 38 13.44 -17.89 3.43
N ASP A 39 14.25 -17.07 4.13
CA ASP A 39 14.19 -16.93 5.59
C ASP A 39 13.25 -15.78 5.99
N PRO A 40 12.12 -16.06 6.67
CA PRO A 40 11.17 -15.05 7.11
C PRO A 40 11.72 -14.11 8.21
N ASN A 41 12.80 -14.48 8.90
CA ASN A 41 13.40 -13.65 9.96
C ASN A 41 14.49 -12.71 9.44
N ALA A 42 14.86 -12.81 8.17
CA ALA A 42 15.88 -11.95 7.60
C ALA A 42 15.40 -10.49 7.53
N THR A 43 16.26 -9.57 7.98
CA THR A 43 15.99 -8.12 7.88
C THR A 43 15.74 -7.68 6.43
N ALA A 44 16.25 -8.46 5.47
CA ALA A 44 16.05 -8.26 4.04
C ALA A 44 14.57 -8.23 3.61
N VAL A 45 13.71 -9.00 4.29
CA VAL A 45 12.26 -9.07 4.02
C VAL A 45 11.63 -7.67 4.13
N VAL A 46 12.09 -6.85 5.08
CA VAL A 46 11.50 -5.55 5.40
C VAL A 46 11.88 -4.48 4.37
N TYR A 47 12.99 -4.63 3.63
CA TYR A 47 13.39 -3.62 2.63
C TYR A 47 12.35 -3.46 1.52
N ALA A 48 11.69 -4.54 1.08
CA ALA A 48 10.67 -4.44 0.04
C ALA A 48 9.44 -3.63 0.50
N LEU A 49 9.08 -3.70 1.80
CA LEU A 49 8.05 -2.86 2.38
C LEU A 49 8.44 -1.38 2.34
N PHE A 50 9.67 -1.06 2.77
CA PHE A 50 10.16 0.32 2.74
C PHE A 50 10.20 0.88 1.31
N VAL A 51 10.65 0.09 0.34
CA VAL A 51 10.64 0.47 -1.08
C VAL A 51 9.20 0.68 -1.57
N ALA A 52 8.27 -0.21 -1.24
CA ALA A 52 6.88 -0.07 -1.65
C ALA A 52 6.24 1.21 -1.08
N ILE A 53 6.43 1.49 0.20
CA ILE A 53 5.97 2.72 0.85
C ILE A 53 6.62 3.95 0.19
N ALA A 54 7.92 3.91 -0.08
CA ALA A 54 8.65 5.01 -0.71
C ALA A 54 8.17 5.30 -2.15
N VAL A 55 7.83 4.27 -2.93
CA VAL A 55 7.29 4.40 -4.30
C VAL A 55 5.84 4.89 -4.29
N GLN A 56 5.09 4.59 -3.24
CA GLN A 56 3.68 4.91 -3.13
C GLN A 56 3.41 6.41 -3.01
N PHE A 57 4.25 7.14 -2.28
CA PHE A 57 4.14 8.59 -2.14
C PHE A 57 4.29 9.38 -3.45
N PRO A 58 5.32 9.14 -4.30
CA PRO A 58 5.40 9.80 -5.59
C PRO A 58 4.24 9.41 -6.50
N VAL A 59 3.82 8.13 -6.56
CA VAL A 59 2.67 7.70 -7.36
C VAL A 59 1.38 8.44 -6.96
N LEU A 60 1.12 8.56 -5.65
CA LEU A 60 -0.03 9.29 -5.12
C LEU A 60 0.06 10.81 -5.36
N ARG A 61 1.28 11.37 -5.45
CA ARG A 61 1.50 12.78 -5.80
C ARG A 61 1.30 13.04 -7.30
N PHE A 62 1.76 12.13 -8.17
CA PHE A 62 1.63 12.25 -9.63
C PHE A 62 0.19 12.10 -10.13
N THR A 63 -0.65 11.34 -9.41
CA THR A 63 -2.07 11.17 -9.78
C THR A 63 -2.92 12.43 -9.55
N GLY A 64 -2.37 13.51 -8.98
CA GLY A 64 -3.07 14.79 -8.78
C GLY A 64 -4.25 14.70 -7.81
N LEU A 65 -4.39 13.58 -7.11
CA LEU A 65 -5.54 13.34 -6.25
C LEU A 65 -5.51 14.30 -5.05
N LYS A 66 -4.36 14.59 -4.42
CA LYS A 66 -4.25 15.57 -3.31
C LYS A 66 -3.01 16.44 -3.47
N GLU A 67 -3.19 17.74 -3.29
CA GLU A 67 -2.11 18.72 -3.27
C GLU A 67 -1.40 18.75 -1.89
N GLU A 68 -2.16 18.55 -0.81
CA GLU A 68 -1.63 18.41 0.55
C GLU A 68 -2.07 17.08 1.19
N PHE A 69 -1.08 16.25 1.53
CA PHE A 69 -1.29 15.06 2.36
C PHE A 69 -1.14 15.45 3.83
N SER A 70 -2.17 15.17 4.64
CA SER A 70 -2.09 15.34 6.09
C SER A 70 -1.35 14.16 6.72
N ALA A 71 -0.78 14.34 7.92
CA ALA A 71 -0.12 13.26 8.67
C ALA A 71 -1.03 12.01 8.84
N LYS A 72 -2.34 12.20 8.95
CA LYS A 72 -3.33 11.11 8.99
C LYS A 72 -3.33 10.29 7.70
N ASP A 73 -3.23 10.93 6.54
CA ASP A 73 -3.24 10.26 5.24
C ASP A 73 -1.98 9.41 5.05
N TYR A 74 -0.82 9.94 5.46
CA TYR A 74 0.45 9.20 5.48
C TYR A 74 0.36 7.95 6.37
N LEU A 75 -0.18 8.10 7.59
CA LEU A 75 -0.34 7.00 8.52
C LEU A 75 -1.29 5.94 7.95
N TYR A 76 -2.40 6.35 7.35
CA TYR A 76 -3.37 5.44 6.74
C TYR A 76 -2.74 4.62 5.61
N VAL A 77 -2.06 5.28 4.68
CA VAL A 77 -1.42 4.60 3.53
C VAL A 77 -0.33 3.64 3.99
N ALA A 78 0.53 4.08 4.91
CA ALA A 78 1.58 3.23 5.46
C ALA A 78 0.99 2.01 6.19
N PHE A 79 -0.03 2.22 7.01
CA PHE A 79 -0.69 1.15 7.76
C PHE A 79 -1.38 0.12 6.85
N MET A 80 -2.14 0.58 5.85
CA MET A 80 -2.85 -0.32 4.93
C MET A 80 -1.85 -1.15 4.10
N THR A 81 -0.77 -0.53 3.64
CA THR A 81 0.28 -1.22 2.87
C THR A 81 1.02 -2.23 3.73
N PHE A 82 1.38 -1.86 4.97
CA PHE A 82 1.98 -2.77 5.94
C PHE A 82 1.08 -3.97 6.25
N ALA A 83 -0.19 -3.73 6.55
CA ALA A 83 -1.13 -4.79 6.90
C ALA A 83 -1.26 -5.82 5.78
N LEU A 84 -1.42 -5.35 4.53
CA LEU A 84 -1.59 -6.28 3.42
C LEU A 84 -0.28 -6.98 3.02
N TRP A 85 0.85 -6.28 3.06
CA TRP A 85 2.17 -6.88 2.90
C TRP A 85 2.39 -8.00 3.92
N PHE A 86 2.10 -7.76 5.20
CA PHE A 86 2.28 -8.72 6.29
C PHE A 86 1.38 -9.95 6.12
N VAL A 87 0.10 -9.76 5.80
CA VAL A 87 -0.84 -10.86 5.56
C VAL A 87 -0.41 -11.70 4.34
N CYS A 88 -0.02 -11.07 3.23
CA CYS A 88 0.43 -11.82 2.06
C CYS A 88 1.74 -12.57 2.34
N LEU A 89 2.71 -11.93 2.99
CA LEU A 89 3.98 -12.58 3.35
C LEU A 89 3.80 -13.79 4.26
N THR A 90 2.99 -13.63 5.31
CA THR A 90 2.71 -14.73 6.23
C THR A 90 2.06 -15.90 5.51
N ILE A 91 1.15 -15.63 4.56
CA ILE A 91 0.55 -16.66 3.70
C ILE A 91 1.60 -17.34 2.80
N LEU A 92 2.48 -16.59 2.12
CA LEU A 92 3.50 -17.16 1.25
C LEU A 92 4.48 -18.07 2.02
N PHE A 93 4.93 -17.63 3.20
CA PHE A 93 5.84 -18.39 4.03
C PHE A 93 5.17 -19.61 4.70
N THR A 94 3.93 -19.49 5.17
CA THR A 94 3.22 -20.62 5.80
C THR A 94 2.79 -21.67 4.78
N ALA A 95 2.43 -21.25 3.56
CA ALA A 95 2.04 -22.16 2.49
C ALA A 95 3.25 -22.84 1.81
N GLY A 96 4.48 -22.41 2.11
CA GLY A 96 5.70 -22.99 1.54
C GLY A 96 5.78 -22.86 0.02
N VAL A 97 5.20 -21.81 -0.55
CA VAL A 97 5.08 -21.59 -2.00
C VAL A 97 6.47 -21.37 -2.61
N SER A 98 7.05 -22.32 -3.35
CA SER A 98 8.26 -22.03 -4.13
C SER A 98 7.89 -21.27 -5.41
N LEU A 99 8.51 -20.10 -5.64
CA LEU A 99 8.39 -19.34 -6.89
C LEU A 99 9.37 -19.82 -7.96
#